data_AF-A0A935P9U5-F1
#
_entry.id   AF-A0A935P9U5-F1
#
_cell.length_a   1.000
_cell.length_b   1.000
_cell.length_c   1.000
_cell.angle_alpha   90.00
_cell.angle_beta   90.00
_cell.angle_gamma   90.00
#
_symmetry.space_group_name_H-M   'P 1'
#
loop_
_entity.id
_entity.type
_entity.pdbx_description
1 polymer ?
#
loop_
_entity_poly.entity_id
_entity_poly.type
_entity_poly.pdbx_seq_one_letter_code
_entity_poly.pdbx_strand_id
1 'polypeptide(L)'
;MMMQSHEIFKQMFDCNKNVYMTFLGNMNAYQEQMEKMMNLYIDQAVGMPEETKKAAREWASMYKKGFEDFQKFMDNHYRKIGMFFQTKTQVP
;
A
#
# COMPACT_ATOMS: atom_id res chain seq x y z
N MET A 1 1.00 33.59 -11.96
CA MET A 1 0.13 32.44 -12.29
C MET A 1 0.88 31.12 -12.31
N MET A 2 1.84 30.86 -13.22
CA MET A 2 2.55 29.55 -13.29
C MET A 2 3.28 29.12 -12.01
N MET A 3 3.94 30.03 -11.29
CA MET A 3 4.60 29.72 -10.01
C MET A 3 3.60 29.31 -8.92
N GLN A 4 2.49 30.03 -8.79
CA GLN A 4 1.41 29.67 -7.85
C GLN A 4 0.78 28.33 -8.22
N SER A 5 0.55 28.06 -9.51
CA SER A 5 0.03 26.77 -9.97
C SER A 5 0.97 25.60 -9.62
N HIS A 6 2.29 25.82 -9.71
CA HIS A 6 3.30 24.83 -9.29
C HIS A 6 3.28 24.58 -7.79
N GLU A 7 3.24 25.64 -6.98
CA GLU A 7 3.19 25.55 -5.51
C GLU A 7 1.92 24.84 -5.02
N ILE A 8 0.76 25.20 -5.58
CA ILE A 8 -0.53 24.57 -5.27
C ILE A 8 -0.51 23.08 -5.64
N PHE A 9 0.04 22.74 -6.81
CA PHE A 9 0.16 21.33 -7.21
C PHE A 9 1.09 20.54 -6.27
N LYS A 10 2.20 21.14 -5.84
CA LYS A 10 3.10 20.53 -4.86
C LYS A 10 2.40 20.29 -3.52
N GLN A 11 1.68 21.28 -3.00
CA GLN A 11 0.95 21.16 -1.73
C GLN A 11 -0.13 20.08 -1.79
N MET A 12 -0.89 20.00 -2.89
CA MET A 12 -1.89 18.95 -3.10
C MET A 12 -1.26 17.55 -3.17
N PHE A 13 -0.12 17.44 -3.85
CA PHE A 13 0.64 16.19 -3.92
C PHE A 13 1.16 15.76 -2.54
N ASP A 14 1.76 16.66 -1.78
CA ASP A 14 2.28 16.38 -0.43
C ASP A 14 1.14 15.99 0.53
N CYS A 15 -0.01 16.67 0.45
CA CYS A 15 -1.23 16.33 1.19
C CYS A 15 -1.68 14.89 0.87
N ASN A 16 -1.84 14.57 -0.41
CA ASN A 16 -2.26 13.24 -0.85
C ASN A 16 -1.26 12.16 -0.41
N LYS A 17 0.04 12.42 -0.52
CA LYS A 17 1.10 11.52 -0.06
C LYS A 17 1.00 11.24 1.44
N ASN A 18 0.78 12.26 2.27
CA ASN A 18 0.65 12.10 3.71
C ASN A 18 -0.59 11.28 4.09
N VAL A 19 -1.73 11.53 3.44
CA VAL A 19 -2.94 10.74 3.62
C VAL A 19 -2.68 9.28 3.26
N TYR A 20 -2.01 9.02 2.13
CA TYR A 20 -1.64 7.68 1.71
C TYR A 20 -0.72 6.97 2.70
N MET A 21 0.35 7.63 3.16
CA MET A 21 1.29 7.08 4.15
C MET A 21 0.60 6.73 5.47
N THR A 22 -0.34 7.58 5.91
CA THR A 22 -1.12 7.35 7.12
C THR A 22 -2.04 6.15 6.95
N PHE A 23 -2.76 6.09 5.83
CA PHE A 23 -3.63 4.96 5.49
C PHE A 23 -2.85 3.65 5.40
N LEU A 24 -1.69 3.64 4.73
CA LEU A 24 -0.85 2.45 4.63
C LEU A 24 -0.37 1.93 5.99
N GLY A 25 0.04 2.81 6.90
CA GLY A 25 0.44 2.41 8.24
C GLY A 25 -0.67 1.65 8.95
N ASN A 26 -1.90 2.15 8.88
CA ASN A 26 -3.07 1.49 9.45
C ASN A 26 -3.43 0.19 8.73
N MET A 27 -3.37 0.16 7.39
CA MET A 27 -3.69 -1.01 6.59
C MET A 27 -2.69 -2.15 6.76
N ASN A 28 -1.40 -1.85 6.96
CA ASN A 28 -0.39 -2.87 7.30
C ASN A 28 -0.79 -3.63 8.58
N ALA A 29 -1.11 -2.88 9.63
CA ALA A 29 -1.53 -3.49 10.90
C ALA A 29 -2.83 -4.29 10.74
N TYR A 30 -3.79 -3.78 9.97
CA TYR A 30 -5.04 -4.49 9.68
C TYR A 30 -4.81 -5.78 8.89
N GLN A 31 -3.96 -5.74 7.86
CA GLN A 31 -3.57 -6.89 7.04
C GLN A 31 -2.95 -8.00 7.91
N GLU A 32 -2.02 -7.64 8.79
CA GLU A 32 -1.39 -8.59 9.70
C GLU A 32 -2.40 -9.24 10.67
N GLN A 33 -3.34 -8.46 11.20
CA GLN A 33 -4.39 -8.98 12.07
C GLN A 33 -5.36 -9.91 11.32
N MET A 34 -5.78 -9.53 10.11
CA MET A 34 -6.63 -10.36 9.27
C MET A 34 -5.95 -11.68 8.87
N GLU A 35 -4.66 -11.66 8.55
CA GLU A 35 -3.88 -12.88 8.28
C GLU A 35 -3.85 -13.81 9.48
N LYS A 36 -3.63 -13.28 10.69
CA LYS A 36 -3.66 -14.07 11.93
C LYS A 36 -5.03 -14.69 12.16
N MET A 37 -6.10 -13.90 12.01
CA MET A 37 -7.47 -14.38 12.18
C MET A 37 -7.87 -15.43 11.15
N MET A 38 -7.48 -15.25 9.88
CA MET A 38 -7.75 -16.25 8.84
C MET A 38 -6.99 -17.55 9.08
N ASN A 39 -5.72 -17.48 9.48
CA ASN A 39 -4.97 -18.69 9.82
C ASN A 39 -5.60 -19.44 10.99
N LEU A 40 -5.99 -18.72 12.06
CA LEU A 40 -6.70 -19.30 13.20
C LEU A 40 -8.01 -19.97 12.78
N TYR A 41 -8.79 -19.31 11.92
CA TYR A 41 -10.04 -19.84 11.39
C TYR A 41 -9.82 -21.13 10.59
N ILE A 42 -8.82 -21.17 9.70
CA ILE A 42 -8.46 -22.35 8.91
C ILE A 42 -8.02 -23.51 9.83
N ASP A 43 -7.24 -23.21 10.88
CA ASP A 43 -6.76 -24.20 11.84
C ASP A 43 -7.93 -24.83 12.62
N GLN A 44 -8.88 -23.99 13.06
CA GLN A 44 -10.04 -24.40 13.84
C GLN A 44 -11.20 -24.97 13.02
N ALA A 45 -11.14 -24.88 11.68
CA ALA A 45 -12.20 -25.38 10.81
C ALA A 45 -12.30 -26.92 10.89
N VAL A 46 -13.32 -27.39 11.63
CA VAL A 46 -13.65 -28.82 11.74
C VAL A 46 -14.27 -29.31 10.43
N GLY A 47 -13.80 -30.46 9.95
CA GLY A 47 -14.36 -31.12 8.76
C GLY A 47 -13.87 -30.57 7.42
N MET A 48 -12.96 -29.59 7.42
CA MET A 48 -12.35 -29.07 6.19
C MET A 48 -11.18 -29.98 5.75
N PRO A 49 -11.20 -30.53 4.52
CA PRO A 49 -10.09 -31.34 4.01
C PRO A 49 -8.77 -30.55 3.94
N GLU A 50 -7.65 -31.24 4.08
CA GLU A 50 -6.32 -30.61 4.11
C GLU A 50 -6.00 -29.83 2.81
N GLU A 51 -6.44 -30.34 1.66
CA GLU A 51 -6.31 -29.66 0.38
C GLU A 51 -7.03 -28.31 0.36
N THR A 52 -8.23 -28.23 0.94
CA THR A 52 -9.00 -27.00 1.05
C THR A 52 -8.33 -26.01 1.99
N LYS A 53 -7.78 -26.47 3.12
CA LYS A 53 -6.99 -25.62 4.03
C LYS A 53 -5.77 -25.04 3.32
N LYS A 54 -5.06 -25.85 2.54
CA LYS A 54 -3.91 -25.41 1.73
C LYS A 54 -4.32 -24.34 0.72
N ALA A 55 -5.38 -24.56 -0.04
CA ALA A 55 -5.88 -23.58 -1.02
C ALA A 55 -6.27 -22.25 -0.35
N ALA A 56 -6.90 -22.29 0.84
CA ALA A 56 -7.23 -21.08 1.60
C ALA A 56 -6.00 -20.30 2.05
N ARG A 57 -4.92 -20.98 2.49
CA ARG A 57 -3.65 -20.33 2.85
C ARG A 57 -2.95 -19.73 1.64
N GLU A 58 -2.94 -20.44 0.51
CA GLU A 58 -2.39 -19.92 -0.75
C GLU A 58 -3.13 -18.66 -1.19
N TRP A 59 -4.46 -18.65 -1.11
CA TRP A 59 -5.27 -17.47 -1.39
C TRP A 59 -4.95 -16.29 -0.46
N ALA A 60 -4.82 -16.53 0.85
CA ALA A 60 -4.42 -15.50 1.81
C ALA A 60 -3.02 -14.93 1.50
N SER A 61 -2.06 -15.79 1.14
CA SER A 61 -0.71 -15.38 0.74
C SER A 61 -0.71 -14.57 -0.56
N MET A 62 -1.57 -14.91 -1.52
CA MET A 62 -1.72 -14.15 -2.76
C MET A 62 -2.28 -12.75 -2.49
N TYR A 63 -3.26 -12.64 -1.59
CA TYR A 63 -3.81 -11.34 -1.19
C TYR A 63 -2.75 -10.46 -0.53
N LYS A 64 -1.97 -11.01 0.39
CA LYS A 64 -0.82 -10.34 1.01
C LYS A 64 0.15 -9.80 -0.04
N LYS A 65 0.58 -10.66 -0.96
CA LYS A 65 1.50 -10.29 -2.03
C LYS A 65 0.94 -9.17 -2.89
N GLY A 66 -0.35 -9.23 -3.24
CA GLY A 66 -1.02 -8.17 -4.01
C GLY A 66 -1.01 -6.82 -3.30
N PHE A 67 -1.21 -6.81 -1.97
CA PHE A 67 -1.12 -5.61 -1.16
C PHE A 67 0.31 -5.05 -1.10
N GLU A 68 1.32 -5.90 -0.88
CA GLU A 68 2.73 -5.50 -0.89
C GLU A 68 3.17 -4.94 -2.27
N ASP A 69 2.72 -5.56 -3.36
CA ASP A 69 3.01 -5.10 -4.72
C ASP A 69 2.34 -3.74 -5.01
N PHE A 70 1.11 -3.52 -4.53
CA PHE A 70 0.44 -2.23 -4.60
C PHE A 70 1.19 -1.13 -3.82
N GLN A 71 1.69 -1.44 -2.62
CA GLN A 71 2.50 -0.51 -1.84
C GLN A 71 3.76 -0.11 -2.59
N LYS A 72 4.53 -1.08 -3.11
CA LYS A 72 5.74 -0.82 -3.92
C LYS A 72 5.42 0.04 -5.14
N PHE A 73 4.29 -0.23 -5.81
CA PHE A 73 3.85 0.54 -6.97
C PHE A 73 3.59 2.01 -6.62
N MET A 74 2.90 2.27 -5.52
CA MET A 74 2.57 3.62 -5.05
C MET A 74 3.81 4.35 -4.54
N ASP A 75 4.69 3.68 -3.78
CA ASP A 75 5.97 4.24 -3.32
C ASP A 75 6.82 4.71 -4.50
N ASN A 76 6.89 3.90 -5.55
CA ASN A 76 7.56 4.27 -6.79
C ASN A 76 6.91 5.48 -7.48
N HIS A 77 5.57 5.57 -7.49
CA HIS A 77 4.84 6.71 -8.04
C HIS A 77 5.11 8.01 -7.28
N TYR A 78 4.96 7.99 -5.95
CA TYR A 78 5.26 9.15 -5.11
C TYR A 78 6.72 9.57 -5.21
N ARG A 79 7.66 8.63 -5.33
CA ARG A 79 9.07 8.95 -5.57
C ARG A 79 9.28 9.66 -6.91
N LYS A 80 8.73 9.13 -8.00
CA LYS A 80 8.86 9.72 -9.34
C LYS A 80 8.27 11.12 -9.43
N ILE A 81 7.07 11.33 -8.88
CA ILE A 81 6.45 12.66 -8.86
C ILE A 81 7.23 13.59 -7.94
N GLY A 82 7.73 13.10 -6.80
CA GLY A 82 8.62 13.87 -5.92
C GLY A 82 9.89 14.36 -6.64
N MET A 83 10.49 13.53 -7.49
CA MET A 83 11.64 13.93 -8.31
C MET A 83 11.30 15.08 -9.27
N PHE A 84 10.11 15.09 -9.89
CA PHE A 84 9.68 16.19 -10.78
C PHE A 84 9.72 17.57 -10.10
N PHE A 85 9.40 17.63 -8.81
CA PHE A 85 9.47 18.86 -8.02
C PHE A 85 10.88 19.21 -7.56
N GLN A 86 11.81 18.25 -7.49
CA GLN A 86 13.21 18.49 -7.15
C GLN A 86 14.05 18.96 -8.34
N THR A 87 13.66 18.60 -9.58
CA THR A 87 14.40 18.97 -10.79
C THR A 87 14.25 20.45 -11.20
N LYS A 88 13.35 21.23 -10.59
CA LYS A 88 13.08 22.63 -10.97
C LYS A 88 13.83 23.69 -10.14
N THR A 89 14.71 23.29 -9.22
CA THR A 89 15.52 24.22 -8.40
C THR A 89 16.88 24.59 -9.01
N GLN A 90 17.18 24.19 -10.24
CA GLN A 90 18.33 24.71 -11.01
C GLN A 90 17.83 25.46 -12.23
N VAL A 91 17.67 26.77 -12.09
CA VAL A 91 17.75 27.73 -13.20
C VAL A 91 18.84 28.73 -12.80
N PRO A 92 19.91 28.90 -13.60
CA PRO A 92 20.90 29.97 -13.41
C PRO A 92 20.27 31.35 -13.46
#